data_AF-A0A1I4USF4-F1
#
_entry.id   AF-A0A1I4USF4-F1
#
_cell.length_a   1.000
_cell.length_b   1.000
_cell.length_c   1.000
_cell.angle_alpha   90.00
_cell.angle_beta   90.00
_cell.angle_gamma   90.00
#
_symmetry.space_group_name_H-M   'P 1'
#
loop_
_entity.id
_entity.type
_entity.pdbx_description
1 polymer ?
#
loop_
_entity_poly.entity_id
_entity_poly.type
_entity_poly.pdbx_seq_one_letter_code
_entity_poly.pdbx_strand_id
1 'polypeptide(L)'
;MPRKPDLDRLPHPGRTSAERRALDRVGCGEPPGCSPKTLRRLLDDGLLIDQGGEVRRDALGSYRVPTYEMPIPVYMTWCSSVAATDEEMAEFEVEALVQNNAA
;
A
#
# COMPACT_ATOMS: atom_id res chain seq x y z
N MET A 1 17.61 -3.84 -16.53
CA MET A 1 17.74 -5.19 -15.94
C MET A 1 16.55 -5.43 -15.03
N PRO A 2 15.78 -6.52 -15.19
CA PRO A 2 14.73 -6.85 -14.24
C PRO A 2 15.40 -7.21 -12.90
N ARG A 3 15.01 -6.53 -11.81
CA ARG A 3 15.47 -6.90 -10.47
C ARG A 3 15.02 -8.34 -10.19
N LYS A 4 15.94 -9.19 -9.71
CA LYS A 4 15.61 -10.51 -9.18
C LYS A 4 14.45 -10.36 -8.19
N PRO A 5 13.40 -11.20 -8.26
CA PRO A 5 12.40 -11.22 -7.20
C PRO A 5 13.13 -11.61 -5.91
N ASP A 6 13.03 -10.73 -4.93
CA ASP A 6 13.53 -10.90 -3.58
C ASP A 6 12.70 -12.04 -2.96
N LEU A 7 13.24 -13.26 -2.95
CA LEU A 7 12.51 -14.49 -2.58
C LEU A 7 12.09 -14.50 -1.10
N ASP A 8 12.70 -13.64 -0.28
CA ASP A 8 12.42 -13.52 1.16
C ASP A 8 11.30 -12.52 1.46
N ARG A 9 10.87 -11.69 0.48
CA ARG A 9 9.68 -10.86 0.63
C ARG A 9 8.43 -11.62 0.22
N LEU A 10 7.52 -11.83 1.16
CA LEU A 10 6.17 -12.35 0.90
C LEU A 10 5.51 -11.64 -0.31
N PRO A 11 4.63 -12.35 -1.04
CA PRO A 11 4.09 -11.86 -2.30
C PRO A 11 3.20 -10.63 -2.08
N HIS A 12 3.74 -9.43 -2.26
CA HIS A 12 2.94 -8.21 -2.31
C HIS A 12 2.14 -8.19 -3.64
N PRO A 13 0.84 -7.81 -3.62
CA PRO A 13 0.03 -7.72 -4.85
C PRO A 13 0.58 -6.76 -5.93
N GLY A 14 1.34 -5.74 -5.55
CA GLY A 14 1.97 -4.79 -6.47
C GLY A 14 3.23 -5.37 -7.11
N ARG A 15 3.30 -5.31 -8.44
CA ARG A 15 4.45 -5.85 -9.20
C ARG A 15 5.59 -4.84 -9.28
N THR A 16 5.26 -3.55 -9.34
CA THR A 16 6.24 -2.45 -9.38
C THR A 16 6.29 -1.68 -8.06
N SER A 17 7.38 -0.95 -7.81
CA SER A 17 7.51 -0.12 -6.60
C SER A 17 6.43 0.97 -6.49
N ALA A 18 5.98 1.51 -7.63
CA ALA A 18 4.91 2.50 -7.67
C ALA A 18 3.55 1.88 -7.33
N GLU A 19 3.28 0.67 -7.83
CA GLU A 19 2.06 -0.08 -7.50
C GLU A 19 2.04 -0.46 -6.01
N ARG A 20 3.17 -0.94 -5.47
CA ARG A 20 3.29 -1.28 -4.04
C ARG A 20 2.95 -0.10 -3.14
N ARG A 21 3.65 1.03 -3.33
CA ARG A 21 3.38 2.25 -2.56
C ARG A 21 1.94 2.73 -2.68
N ALA A 22 1.32 2.58 -3.85
CA ALA A 22 -0.07 2.97 -4.04
C ALA A 22 -1.02 2.09 -3.21
N LEU A 23 -0.78 0.77 -3.20
CA LEU A 23 -1.54 -0.20 -2.43
C LEU A 23 -1.29 -0.05 -0.93
N ASP A 24 -0.06 0.26 -0.49
CA ASP A 24 0.26 0.56 0.91
C ASP A 24 -0.57 1.73 1.44
N ARG A 25 -0.66 2.81 0.64
CA ARG A 25 -1.48 3.98 1.00
C ARG A 25 -2.96 3.63 1.08
N VAL A 26 -3.48 2.95 0.05
CA VAL A 26 -4.90 2.55 0.03
C VAL A 26 -5.23 1.59 1.17
N GLY A 27 -4.32 0.66 1.50
CA GLY A 27 -4.46 -0.26 2.63
C GLY A 27 -4.56 0.46 3.98
N CYS A 28 -3.90 1.61 4.11
CA CYS A 28 -4.00 2.51 5.26
C CYS A 28 -5.18 3.51 5.19
N GLY A 29 -6.06 3.41 4.19
CA GLY A 29 -7.19 4.33 4.00
C GLY A 29 -6.82 5.68 3.38
N GLU A 30 -5.61 5.82 2.83
CA GLU A 30 -5.15 7.01 2.13
C GLU A 30 -5.41 6.94 0.62
N PRO A 31 -5.46 8.08 -0.09
CA PRO A 31 -5.48 8.07 -1.55
C PRO A 31 -4.21 7.42 -2.13
N PRO A 32 -4.30 6.71 -3.27
CA PRO A 32 -3.21 5.89 -3.83
C PRO A 32 -1.94 6.66 -4.23
N GLY A 33 -1.98 8.00 -4.26
CA GLY A 33 -0.77 8.83 -4.41
C GLY A 33 0.13 8.47 -5.60
N CYS A 34 -0.44 8.04 -6.72
CA CYS A 34 0.29 7.54 -7.87
C CYS A 34 -0.07 8.27 -9.18
N SER A 35 0.70 8.01 -10.24
CA SER A 35 0.41 8.60 -11.55
C SER A 35 -0.92 8.07 -12.12
N PRO A 36 -1.64 8.85 -12.95
CA PRO A 36 -2.88 8.39 -13.58
C PRO A 36 -2.72 7.09 -14.38
N LYS A 37 -1.55 6.88 -14.99
CA LYS A 37 -1.23 5.65 -15.72
C LYS A 37 -1.14 4.44 -14.79
N THR A 38 -0.50 4.61 -13.63
CA THR A 38 -0.39 3.56 -12.61
C THR A 38 -1.77 3.23 -12.04
N LEU A 39 -2.56 4.26 -11.71
CA LEU A 39 -3.91 4.09 -11.20
C LEU A 39 -4.79 3.30 -12.16
N ARG A 40 -4.78 3.67 -13.45
CA ARG A 40 -5.54 2.96 -14.48
C ARG A 40 -5.14 1.49 -14.56
N ARG A 41 -3.84 1.20 -14.51
CA ARG A 41 -3.35 -0.18 -14.49
C ARG A 41 -3.81 -0.95 -13.25
N LEU A 42 -3.78 -0.33 -12.06
CA LEU A 42 -4.25 -0.97 -10.83
C LEU A 42 -5.75 -1.33 -10.90
N LEU A 43 -6.55 -0.47 -11.54
CA LEU A 43 -7.98 -0.73 -11.79
C LEU A 43 -8.18 -1.84 -12.84
N ASP A 44 -7.46 -1.76 -13.97
CA ASP A 44 -7.53 -2.74 -15.06
C ASP A 44 -7.08 -4.14 -14.61
N ASP A 45 -6.05 -4.22 -13.77
CA ASP A 45 -5.52 -5.46 -13.18
C ASP A 45 -6.39 -5.97 -12.00
N GLY A 46 -7.45 -5.24 -11.63
CA GLY A 46 -8.37 -5.61 -10.53
C GLY A 46 -7.75 -5.54 -9.13
N LEU A 47 -6.65 -4.81 -8.98
CA LEU A 47 -5.97 -4.61 -7.69
C LEU A 47 -6.64 -3.51 -6.86
N LEU A 48 -7.31 -2.57 -7.53
CA LEU A 48 -8.17 -1.57 -6.92
C LEU A 48 -9.54 -1.59 -7.58
N ILE A 49 -10.55 -1.15 -6.84
CA ILE A 49 -11.89 -0.86 -7.35
C ILE A 49 -12.28 0.56 -6.97
N ASP A 50 -13.06 1.19 -7.86
CA ASP A 50 -13.62 2.53 -7.66
C ASP A 50 -14.92 2.40 -6.86
N GLN A 51 -14.94 2.98 -5.65
CA GLN A 51 -16.15 3.05 -4.80
C GLN A 51 -17.00 4.29 -5.07
N GLY A 52 -16.68 5.05 -6.12
CA GLY A 52 -17.27 6.35 -6.39
C GLY A 52 -16.46 7.44 -5.71
N GLY A 53 -17.09 8.26 -4.89
CA GLY A 53 -16.36 9.33 -4.24
C GLY A 53 -17.13 10.13 -3.21
N GLU A 54 -16.38 10.76 -2.32
CA GLU A 54 -16.92 11.72 -1.36
C GLU A 54 -17.25 13.04 -2.07
N VAL A 55 -18.46 13.55 -1.85
CA VAL A 55 -18.80 14.92 -2.22
C VAL A 55 -18.28 15.84 -1.13
N ARG A 56 -17.29 16.66 -1.46
CA ARG A 56 -16.81 17.74 -0.60
C ARG A 56 -17.31 19.08 -1.12
N ARG A 57 -17.37 20.07 -0.24
CA ARG A 57 -17.80 21.43 -0.59
C ARG A 57 -16.75 22.43 -0.12
N ASP A 58 -16.34 23.30 -1.03
CA ASP A 58 -15.46 24.43 -0.75
C ASP A 58 -16.15 25.76 -1.13
N ALA A 59 -15.39 26.84 -1.07
CA ALA A 59 -15.88 28.19 -1.42
C ALA A 59 -16.20 28.36 -2.92
N LEU A 60 -15.76 27.45 -3.79
CA LEU A 60 -15.96 27.48 -5.23
C LEU A 60 -17.07 26.53 -5.71
N GLY A 61 -17.49 25.56 -4.88
CA GLY A 61 -18.63 24.69 -5.18
C GLY A 61 -18.54 23.33 -4.49
N SER A 62 -19.35 22.38 -4.96
CA SER A 62 -19.20 20.97 -4.60
C SER A 62 -18.31 20.25 -5.62
N TYR A 63 -17.37 19.44 -5.13
CA TYR A 63 -16.52 18.58 -5.95
C TYR A 63 -16.52 17.16 -5.41
N ARG A 64 -16.22 16.19 -6.28
CA ARG A 64 -16.14 14.77 -5.91
C ARG A 64 -14.68 14.34 -5.82
N VAL A 65 -14.30 13.77 -4.68
CA VAL A 65 -13.00 13.11 -4.49
C VAL A 65 -13.20 11.62 -4.70
N PRO A 66 -12.56 11.00 -5.70
CA PRO A 66 -12.73 9.58 -5.94
C PRO A 66 -12.12 8.76 -4.79
N THR A 67 -12.83 7.70 -4.39
CA THR A 67 -12.42 6.80 -3.32
C THR A 67 -12.13 5.43 -3.93
N TYR A 68 -10.98 4.86 -3.58
CA TYR A 68 -10.53 3.56 -4.08
C TYR A 68 -10.35 2.60 -2.91
N GLU A 69 -10.69 1.35 -3.13
CA GLU A 69 -10.42 0.28 -2.16
C GLU A 69 -9.74 -0.92 -2.83
N MET A 70 -9.10 -1.75 -2.02
CA MET A 70 -8.62 -3.06 -2.45
C MET A 70 -9.73 -4.10 -2.29
N PRO A 71 -10.00 -4.93 -3.32
CA PRO A 71 -10.85 -6.11 -3.13
C PRO A 71 -10.32 -7.01 -2.02
N ILE A 72 -11.22 -7.68 -1.28
CA ILE A 72 -10.85 -8.51 -0.12
C ILE A 72 -9.67 -9.47 -0.39
N PRO A 73 -9.61 -10.21 -1.51
CA PRO A 73 -8.48 -11.10 -1.76
C PRO A 73 -7.13 -10.36 -1.88
N VAL A 74 -7.15 -9.17 -2.48
CA VAL A 74 -5.97 -8.31 -2.65
C VAL A 74 -5.57 -7.72 -1.31
N TYR A 75 -6.54 -7.26 -0.53
CA TYR A 75 -6.31 -6.73 0.82
C TYR A 75 -5.67 -7.78 1.74
N MET A 76 -6.18 -9.02 1.75
CA MET A 76 -5.60 -10.09 2.57
C MET A 76 -4.16 -10.41 2.16
N THR A 77 -3.88 -10.42 0.85
CA THR A 77 -2.53 -10.64 0.34
C THR A 77 -1.58 -9.49 0.73
N TRP A 78 -2.08 -8.26 0.67
CA TRP A 78 -1.36 -7.08 1.14
C TRP A 78 -1.08 -7.15 2.64
N CYS A 79 -2.09 -7.45 3.48
CA CYS A 79 -1.93 -7.61 4.92
C CYS A 79 -0.86 -8.64 5.27
N SER A 80 -0.85 -9.80 4.61
CA SER A 80 0.21 -10.80 4.82
C SER A 80 1.60 -10.26 4.47
N SER A 81 1.72 -9.45 3.41
CA SER A 81 3.01 -8.86 3.03
C SER A 81 3.50 -7.79 4.00
N VAL A 82 2.60 -6.97 4.56
CA VAL A 82 2.95 -5.92 5.52
C VAL A 82 3.23 -6.50 6.90
N ALA A 83 2.42 -7.46 7.36
CA ALA A 83 2.56 -8.09 8.68
C ALA A 83 3.94 -8.73 8.88
N ALA A 84 4.50 -9.39 7.86
CA ALA A 84 5.86 -9.93 7.95
C ALA A 84 6.94 -8.84 8.01
N THR A 85 6.67 -7.67 7.44
CA THR A 85 7.62 -6.55 7.49
C THR A 85 7.65 -5.91 8.89
N ASP A 86 6.50 -5.89 9.58
CA ASP A 86 6.39 -5.39 10.96
C ASP A 86 7.05 -6.34 11.98
N GLU A 87 6.87 -7.66 11.83
CA GLU A 87 7.50 -8.65 12.72
C GLU A 87 9.03 -8.61 12.63
N GLU A 88 9.59 -8.56 11.41
CA GLU A 88 11.05 -8.46 11.21
C GLU A 88 11.62 -7.17 11.80
N MET A 89 10.93 -6.03 11.66
CA MET A 89 11.36 -4.75 12.22
C MET A 89 11.30 -4.73 13.75
N ALA A 90 10.29 -5.36 14.35
CA ALA A 90 10.15 -5.46 15.80
C ALA A 90 11.32 -6.23 16.44
N GLU A 91 11.82 -7.28 15.79
CA GLU A 91 12.99 -8.04 16.27
C GLU A 91 14.26 -7.19 16.28
N PHE A 92 14.49 -6.41 15.22
CA PHE A 92 15.65 -5.50 15.14
C PHE A 92 15.59 -4.36 16.17
N GLU A 93 14.41 -3.80 16.43
CA GLU A 93 14.25 -2.74 17.44
C GLU A 93 14.52 -3.25 18.86
N VAL A 94 14.08 -4.47 19.18
CA VAL A 94 14.37 -5.12 20.47
C VAL A 94 15.88 -5.35 20.63
N GLU A 95 16.57 -5.84 19.59
CA GLU A 95 18.01 -6.06 19.63
C GLU A 95 18.80 -4.74 19.80
N ALA A 96 18.40 -3.67 19.09
CA ALA A 96 19.00 -2.35 19.22
C ALA A 96 18.81 -1.74 20.62
N LEU A 97 17.64 -1.93 21.23
CA LEU A 97 17.36 -1.48 22.60
C LEU A 97 18.16 -2.27 23.65
N VAL A 98 18.38 -3.58 23.43
CA VAL A 98 19.22 -4.39 24.31
C VAL A 98 20.69 -3.96 24.24
N GLN A 99 21.20 -3.66 23.03
CA GLN A 99 22.58 -3.18 22.86
C GLN A 99 22.81 -1.78 23.48
N ASN A 100 21.83 -0.89 23.40
CA ASN A 100 21.95 0.47 23.96
C ASN A 100 21.85 0.53 25.49
N ASN A 101 21.25 -0.46 26.15
CA ASN A 101 21.15 -0.54 27.62
C ASN A 101 22.27 -1.37 28.26
N ALA A 102 23.19 -1.92 27.46
CA ALA A 102 24.34 -2.71 27.92
C ALA A 102 25.66 -1.90 27.99
N ALA A 103 25.60 -0.58 27.78
CA ALA A 103 26.71 0.37 27.94
C ALA A 103 26.48 1.29 29.15
#